data_AF-A0A6V7UZI9-F1
#
_entry.id   AF-A0A6V7UZI9-F1
#
_cell.length_a   1.000
_cell.length_b   1.000
_cell.length_c   1.000
_cell.angle_alpha   90.00
_cell.angle_beta   90.00
_cell.angle_gamma   90.00
#
_symmetry.space_group_name_H-M   'P 1'
#
loop_
_entity.id
_entity.type
_entity.pdbx_description
1 polymer ?
#
loop_
_entity_poly.entity_id
_entity_poly.type
_entity_poly.pdbx_seq_one_letter_code
_entity_poly.pdbx_strand_id
1 'polypeptide(L)'
;MRKTDFEGLSGRVRFDDKGERLGLVQIQQLINGSYSIIGFLDNAEGRFQLNKDLDWIPPADSTLLLRRREYVSALLLIIMCSLAFAGICLALIF
;
A
#
# COMPACT_ATOMS: atom_id res chain seq x y z
N MET A 1 21.99 -34.77 13.42
CA MET A 1 21.36 -34.10 12.26
C MET A 1 20.70 -32.75 12.60
N ARG A 2 20.15 -32.52 13.80
CA ARG A 2 19.52 -31.22 14.19
C ARG A 2 20.41 -29.96 14.16
N LYS A 3 21.74 -30.09 14.09
CA LYS A 3 22.71 -28.98 14.08
C LYS A 3 23.60 -29.01 12.83
N THR A 4 23.01 -29.27 11.68
CA THR A 4 23.74 -29.18 10.40
C THR A 4 23.51 -27.80 9.80
N ASP A 5 24.62 -27.10 9.56
CA ASP A 5 24.69 -25.81 8.90
C ASP A 5 25.97 -25.79 8.07
N PHE A 6 25.82 -25.81 6.75
CA PHE A 6 26.94 -25.79 5.81
C PHE A 6 26.51 -25.22 4.45
N GLU A 7 27.48 -24.78 3.65
CA GLU A 7 27.24 -24.30 2.30
C GLU A 7 27.27 -25.46 1.29
N GLY A 8 26.20 -25.64 0.54
CA GLY A 8 26.08 -26.69 -0.48
C GLY A 8 25.84 -26.12 -1.88
N LEU A 9 25.65 -27.00 -2.88
CA LEU A 9 25.38 -26.59 -4.27
C LEU A 9 24.09 -25.79 -4.46
N SER A 10 23.12 -25.96 -3.56
CA SER A 10 21.82 -25.28 -3.58
C SER A 10 21.75 -24.15 -2.54
N GLY A 11 22.91 -23.60 -2.17
CA GLY A 11 23.06 -22.59 -1.11
C GLY A 11 23.22 -23.21 0.28
N ARG A 12 23.10 -22.36 1.30
CA ARG A 12 23.19 -22.75 2.70
C ARG A 12 22.12 -23.77 3.08
N VAL A 13 22.54 -24.88 3.69
CA VAL A 13 21.66 -25.98 4.11
C VAL A 13 21.51 -25.95 5.62
N ARG A 14 20.28 -25.68 6.08
CA ARG A 14 19.88 -25.77 7.48
C ARG A 14 18.52 -26.45 7.59
N PHE A 15 18.22 -27.01 8.76
CA PHE A 15 16.93 -27.63 9.05
C PHE A 15 16.25 -26.91 10.21
N ASP A 16 14.91 -26.90 10.20
CA ASP A 16 14.10 -26.41 11.31
C ASP A 16 13.98 -27.46 12.43
N ASP A 17 13.26 -27.12 13.51
CA ASP A 17 13.07 -28.01 14.67
C ASP A 17 12.23 -29.26 14.34
N LYS A 18 11.46 -29.22 13.25
CA LYS A 18 10.62 -30.31 12.72
C LYS A 18 11.38 -31.19 11.73
N GLY A 19 12.56 -30.78 11.28
CA GLY A 19 13.42 -31.49 10.34
C GLY A 19 13.20 -31.12 8.87
N GLU A 20 12.50 -30.03 8.57
CA GLU A 20 12.32 -29.50 7.22
C GLU A 20 13.52 -28.65 6.80
N ARG A 21 13.95 -28.78 5.54
CA ARG A 21 15.05 -27.99 5.00
C ARG A 21 14.61 -26.54 4.79
N LEU A 22 15.33 -25.61 5.40
CA LEU A 22 15.25 -24.20 5.09
C LEU A 22 16.00 -23.93 3.80
N GLY A 23 15.31 -23.41 2.80
CA GLY A 23 15.86 -23.14 1.47
C GLY A 23 15.40 -21.81 0.91
N LEU A 24 15.81 -21.57 -0.33
CA LEU A 24 15.48 -20.37 -1.09
C LEU A 24 14.15 -20.55 -1.82
N VAL A 25 13.24 -19.60 -1.65
CA VAL A 25 11.95 -19.53 -2.33
C VAL A 25 12.03 -18.45 -3.40
N GLN A 26 11.67 -18.82 -4.63
CA GLN A 26 11.59 -17.89 -5.74
C GLN A 26 10.14 -17.41 -5.91
N ILE A 27 9.97 -16.10 -6.03
CA ILE A 27 8.66 -15.46 -6.21
C ILE A 27 8.56 -14.98 -7.65
N GLN A 28 7.49 -15.36 -8.33
CA GLN A 28 7.22 -15.01 -9.72
C GLN A 28 5.88 -14.28 -9.83
N GLN A 29 5.77 -13.42 -10.83
CA GLN A 29 4.53 -12.74 -11.18
C GLN A 29 4.26 -12.89 -12.68
N LEU A 30 3.00 -13.04 -13.05
CA LEU A 30 2.56 -12.96 -14.44
C LEU A 30 2.57 -11.49 -14.89
N ILE A 31 3.46 -11.16 -15.81
CA ILE A 31 3.60 -9.82 -16.39
C ILE A 31 3.58 -9.97 -17.92
N ASN A 32 2.67 -9.25 -18.58
CA ASN A 32 2.53 -9.25 -20.04
C ASN A 32 2.45 -10.65 -20.68
N GLY A 33 1.76 -11.58 -20.01
CA GLY A 33 1.55 -12.95 -20.50
C GLY A 33 2.70 -13.92 -20.23
N SER A 34 3.74 -13.53 -19.50
CA SER A 34 4.86 -14.39 -19.11
C SER A 34 5.17 -14.32 -17.62
N TYR A 35 5.68 -15.40 -17.03
CA TYR A 35 6.14 -15.39 -15.64
C TYR A 35 7.52 -14.76 -15.53
N SER A 36 7.62 -13.66 -14.80
CA SER A 36 8.87 -12.98 -14.48
C SER A 36 9.21 -13.18 -13.00
N ILE A 37 10.50 -13.31 -12.69
CA ILE A 37 11.00 -13.44 -11.32
C ILE A 37 11.01 -12.06 -10.68
N ILE A 38 10.31 -11.93 -9.55
CA ILE A 38 10.17 -10.65 -8.85
C ILE A 38 10.87 -10.63 -7.50
N GLY A 39 11.33 -11.75 -6.99
CA GLY A 39 12.05 -11.77 -5.72
C GLY A 39 12.47 -13.15 -5.25
N PHE A 40 13.22 -13.14 -4.17
CA PHE A 40 13.73 -14.31 -3.48
C PHE A 40 13.57 -14.17 -1.98
N LEU A 41 13.17 -15.26 -1.32
CA LEU A 41 13.14 -15.37 0.14
C LEU A 41 14.08 -16.48 0.56
N ASP A 42 15.14 -16.12 1.28
CA ASP A 42 16.05 -17.08 1.91
C ASP A 42 15.61 -17.32 3.35
N ASN A 43 15.03 -18.49 3.60
CA ASN A 43 14.58 -18.90 4.93
C ASN A 43 15.74 -19.32 5.86
N ALA A 44 16.91 -19.68 5.31
CA ALA A 44 18.09 -20.03 6.11
C ALA A 44 18.78 -18.77 6.64
N GLU A 45 18.78 -17.68 5.88
CA GLU A 45 19.33 -16.38 6.32
C GLU A 45 18.28 -15.41 6.88
N GLY A 46 16.99 -15.70 6.67
CA GLY A 46 15.89 -14.79 7.03
C GLY A 46 15.88 -13.52 6.18
N ARG A 47 16.35 -13.60 4.93
CA ARG A 47 16.50 -12.45 4.03
C ARG A 47 15.45 -12.48 2.92
N PHE A 48 14.73 -11.39 2.78
CA PHE A 48 13.78 -11.16 1.70
C PHE A 48 14.32 -10.11 0.74
N GLN A 49 14.34 -10.43 -0.55
CA GLN A 49 14.76 -9.54 -1.62
C GLN A 49 13.65 -9.44 -2.67
N LEU A 50 13.18 -8.23 -2.92
CA LEU A 50 12.19 -7.94 -3.95
C LEU A 50 12.85 -7.07 -5.02
N ASN A 51 12.63 -7.41 -6.29
CA ASN A 51 13.00 -6.57 -7.41
C ASN A 51 12.16 -5.29 -7.37
N LYS A 52 12.82 -4.14 -7.40
CA LYS A 52 12.16 -2.82 -7.29
C LYS A 52 11.46 -2.38 -8.56
N ASP A 53 11.73 -3.04 -9.69
CA ASP A 53 11.18 -2.68 -11.00
C ASP A 53 9.79 -3.30 -11.25
N LEU A 54 8.93 -3.32 -10.22
CA LEU A 54 7.54 -3.75 -10.35
C LEU A 54 6.69 -2.60 -10.93
N ASP A 55 5.99 -2.86 -12.02
CA ASP A 55 5.17 -1.87 -12.75
C ASP A 55 3.82 -1.54 -12.07
N TRP A 56 3.70 -1.80 -10.77
CA TRP A 56 2.47 -1.56 -10.02
C TRP A 56 2.75 -1.25 -8.56
N ILE A 57 1.85 -0.45 -7.98
CA ILE A 57 1.82 -0.18 -6.55
C ILE A 57 0.88 -1.19 -5.90
N PRO A 58 1.31 -1.89 -4.84
CA PRO A 58 0.44 -2.81 -4.12
C PRO A 58 -0.87 -2.16 -3.68
N PRO A 59 -2.04 -2.72 -4.04
CA PRO A 59 -3.30 -2.19 -3.59
C PRO A 59 -3.42 -2.39 -2.08
N ALA A 60 -4.11 -1.46 -1.42
CA ALA A 60 -4.43 -1.63 -0.01
C ALA A 60 -5.35 -2.85 0.20
N ASP A 61 -5.28 -3.44 1.39
CA ASP A 61 -6.14 -4.56 1.80
C ASP A 61 -7.62 -4.15 1.89
N SER A 62 -7.87 -2.86 2.15
CA SER A 62 -9.18 -2.31 2.43
C SER A 62 -9.25 -0.82 2.09
N THR A 63 -10.47 -0.30 2.02
CA THR A 63 -10.69 1.14 1.80
C THR A 63 -10.54 1.92 3.10
N LEU A 64 -10.00 3.13 3.01
CA LEU A 64 -9.87 4.04 4.15
C LEU A 64 -11.13 4.89 4.31
N LEU A 65 -11.73 4.86 5.50
CA LEU A 65 -12.88 5.70 5.83
C LEU A 65 -12.42 7.13 6.19
N LEU A 66 -12.48 8.03 5.22
CA LEU A 66 -12.15 9.44 5.39
C LEU A 66 -13.40 10.26 5.70
N ARG A 67 -13.52 10.75 6.94
CA ARG A 67 -14.61 11.66 7.32
C ARG A 67 -14.32 13.08 6.85
N ARG A 68 -15.20 13.65 6.02
CA ARG A 68 -15.13 15.03 5.54
C ARG A 68 -16.36 15.82 6.02
N ARG A 69 -16.17 17.11 6.33
CA ARG A 69 -17.27 18.03 6.61
C ARG A 69 -17.75 18.64 5.29
N GLU A 70 -19.05 18.59 5.06
CA GLU A 70 -19.69 19.31 3.96
C GLU A 70 -20.01 20.75 4.40
N TYR A 71 -19.65 21.72 3.57
CA TYR A 71 -19.90 23.14 3.79
C TYR A 71 -20.83 23.68 2.71
N VAL A 72 -21.57 24.74 3.03
CA VAL A 72 -22.33 25.49 2.02
C VAL A 72 -21.35 26.21 1.08
N SER A 73 -21.70 26.32 -0.20
CA SER A 73 -20.91 27.07 -1.17
C SER A 73 -20.67 28.50 -0.70
N ALA A 74 -19.40 28.90 -0.64
CA ALA A 74 -19.02 30.25 -0.21
C ALA A 74 -19.62 31.33 -1.13
N LEU A 75 -19.69 31.07 -2.44
CA LEU A 75 -20.29 32.00 -3.40
C LEU A 75 -21.79 32.21 -3.13
N LEU A 76 -22.51 31.11 -2.88
CA LEU A 76 -23.94 31.18 -2.56
C LEU A 76 -24.16 31.99 -1.27
N LEU A 77 -23.34 31.71 -0.24
CA LEU A 77 -23.42 32.43 1.03
C LEU A 77 -23.20 33.94 0.83
N ILE A 78 -22.19 34.33 0.06
CA ILE A 78 -21.87 35.74 -0.22
C ILE A 78 -23.04 36.45 -0.92
N ILE A 79 -23.64 35.81 -1.95
CA ILE A 79 -24.76 36.40 -2.70
C ILE A 79 -26.00 36.55 -1.82
N MET A 80 -26.31 35.54 -1.00
CA MET A 80 -27.45 35.61 -0.09
C MET A 80 -27.23 36.66 1.00
N CYS A 81 -26.02 36.75 1.56
CA CYS A 81 -25.67 37.78 2.54
C CYS A 81 -25.74 39.20 1.94
N SER A 82 -25.25 39.41 0.73
CA SER A 82 -25.31 40.73 0.09
C SER A 82 -26.74 41.15 -0.24
N LEU A 83 -27.57 40.20 -0.70
CA LEU A 83 -28.99 40.45 -0.97
C LEU A 83 -29.75 40.80 0.32
N ALA A 84 -29.52 40.05 1.40
CA ALA A 84 -30.13 40.32 2.71
C ALA A 84 -29.69 41.69 3.25
N PHE A 85 -28.41 42.03 3.13
CA PHE A 85 -27.87 43.32 3.53
C PHE A 85 -28.52 44.48 2.76
N ALA A 86 -28.66 44.36 1.43
CA ALA A 86 -29.34 45.35 0.61
C ALA A 86 -30.80 45.57 1.03
N GLY A 87 -31.52 44.49 1.35
CA GLY A 87 -32.90 44.57 1.86
C GLY A 87 -33.01 45.29 3.19
N ILE A 88 -32.08 45.04 4.13
CA ILE A 88 -32.02 45.74 5.42
C ILE A 88 -31.77 47.24 5.21
N CYS A 89 -30.81 47.61 4.34
CA CYS A 89 -30.53 49.01 4.03
C CYS A 89 -31.77 49.72 3.45
N LEU A 90 -32.49 49.06 2.54
CA LEU A 90 -33.70 49.62 1.95
C LEU A 90 -34.81 49.83 2.98
N ALA A 91 -35.01 48.87 3.89
CA ALA A 91 -36.00 48.96 4.97
C ALA A 91 -35.67 50.02 6.04
N LEU A 92 -34.43 50.51 6.11
CA LEU A 92 -34.06 51.62 7.00
C LEU A 92 -34.26 53.00 6.36
N ILE A 93 -34.31 53.06 5.02
CA ILE A 93 -34.48 54.31 4.26
C ILE A 93 -35.97 54.64 4.09
N PHE A 94 -36.82 53.63 3.94
CA PHE A 94 -38.27 53.75 3.76
C PHE A 94 -39.02 53.36 5.03
#